data_AF-A0A2D8V2Y0-F1
#
_entry.id   AF-A0A2D8V2Y0-F1
#
_cell.length_a   1.000
_cell.length_b   1.000
_cell.length_c   1.000
_cell.angle_alpha   90.00
_cell.angle_beta   90.00
_cell.angle_gamma   90.00
#
_symmetry.space_group_name_H-M   'P 1'
#
loop_
_entity.id
_entity.type
_entity.pdbx_description
1 polymer ?
#
loop_
_entity_poly.entity_id
_entity_poly.type
_entity_poly.pdbx_seq_one_letter_code
_entity_poly.pdbx_strand_id
1 'polypeptide(L)'
;MHINAIPTPAAVVDASALSRNLQSMAARLPGSSLRPHVKAHKCTTLAAQQVAHGHRSFTCATPREVIGMITAGVGDDLLLANSVLDVDRLTEVATAAQSAGVIARVAVDSVETIEAAHRAGVGDVIIDVDVGMPRCGARPDHAGQLADVARQRGLSVSGVMGYEGHLQMVSDRSEAKERVAEAMSLLRAAHDDVGGDIVSTGGTGTHDLHTIGLDHPTGVTDVQAGSYVMVDTQYATLNQGFEQALTIVGTVIAHHGSRYVIDVGLKALGMDHGDPSIDDCKIWFCSDEHTTFTSSERTFHIGERVHVRPAHVDPTIARHEELWIVDNGEVIDRWPIDLRHW
;
A
#
# COMPACT_ATOMS: atom_id res chain seq x y z
N MET A 1 -12.90 24.91 7.44
CA MET A 1 -12.13 25.97 6.73
C MET A 1 -12.12 25.57 5.28
N HIS A 2 -12.38 26.48 4.35
CA HIS A 2 -12.46 26.10 2.95
C HIS A 2 -11.10 25.59 2.46
N ILE A 3 -11.07 24.57 1.59
CA ILE A 3 -9.87 23.98 1.00
C ILE A 3 -8.95 25.04 0.38
N ASN A 4 -9.53 26.09 -0.21
CA ASN A 4 -8.76 27.19 -0.80
C ASN A 4 -7.92 28.00 0.20
N ALA A 5 -8.15 27.86 1.51
CA ALA A 5 -7.41 28.55 2.56
C ALA A 5 -6.22 27.75 3.10
N ILE A 6 -5.99 26.51 2.67
CA ILE A 6 -4.84 25.70 3.13
C ILE A 6 -3.53 26.15 2.44
N PRO A 7 -2.37 25.98 3.09
CA PRO A 7 -1.07 26.17 2.44
C PRO A 7 -0.89 25.17 1.29
N THR A 8 -0.24 25.58 0.19
CA THR A 8 0.08 24.70 -0.95
C THR A 8 1.58 24.54 -1.13
N PRO A 9 2.04 23.41 -1.71
CA PRO A 9 1.25 22.24 -2.13
C PRO A 9 0.76 21.41 -0.93
N ALA A 10 -0.45 20.82 -1.03
CA ALA A 10 -1.04 20.01 0.05
C ALA A 10 -1.71 18.74 -0.46
N ALA A 11 -1.47 17.61 0.23
CA ALA A 11 -2.18 16.35 0.00
C ALA A 11 -3.59 16.41 0.58
N VAL A 12 -4.59 16.35 -0.30
CA VAL A 12 -6.02 16.41 0.04
C VAL A 12 -6.68 15.09 -0.30
N VAL A 13 -7.49 14.59 0.62
CA VAL A 13 -8.32 13.40 0.44
C VAL A 13 -9.79 13.78 0.46
N ASP A 14 -10.52 13.42 -0.61
CA ASP A 14 -11.98 13.50 -0.65
C ASP A 14 -12.58 12.43 0.27
N ALA A 15 -13.26 12.88 1.33
CA ALA A 15 -13.80 12.01 2.37
C ALA A 15 -14.87 11.05 1.83
N SER A 16 -15.68 11.52 0.88
CA SER A 16 -16.77 10.78 0.29
C SER A 16 -16.25 9.66 -0.62
N ALA A 17 -15.25 9.95 -1.45
CA ALA A 17 -14.56 8.97 -2.31
C ALA A 17 -13.80 7.93 -1.47
N LEU A 18 -13.05 8.38 -0.45
CA LEU A 18 -12.36 7.47 0.49
C LEU A 18 -13.35 6.52 1.16
N SER A 19 -14.48 7.04 1.67
CA SER A 19 -15.50 6.21 2.32
C SER A 19 -16.09 5.17 1.38
N ARG A 20 -16.36 5.53 0.11
CA ARG A 20 -16.86 4.58 -0.89
C ARG A 20 -15.81 3.51 -1.22
N ASN A 21 -14.53 3.88 -1.35
CA ASN A 21 -13.46 2.93 -1.59
C ASN A 21 -13.32 1.90 -0.45
N LEU A 22 -13.35 2.38 0.81
CA LEU A 22 -13.31 1.53 2.00
C LEU A 22 -14.50 0.57 2.04
N GLN A 23 -15.71 1.08 1.81
CA GLN A 23 -16.92 0.26 1.79
C GLN A 23 -16.89 -0.79 0.68
N SER A 24 -16.51 -0.41 -0.54
CA SER A 24 -16.43 -1.32 -1.68
C SER A 24 -15.45 -2.45 -1.46
N MET A 25 -14.26 -2.16 -0.93
CA MET A 25 -13.27 -3.18 -0.63
C MET A 25 -13.71 -4.10 0.51
N ALA A 26 -14.24 -3.54 1.61
CA ALA A 26 -14.73 -4.33 2.73
C ALA A 26 -15.90 -5.26 2.35
N ALA A 27 -16.74 -4.83 1.40
CA ALA A 27 -17.80 -5.69 0.86
C ALA A 27 -17.24 -6.82 -0.03
N ARG A 28 -16.16 -6.56 -0.77
CA ARG A 28 -15.52 -7.54 -1.67
C ARG A 28 -14.68 -8.58 -0.91
N LEU A 29 -13.92 -8.11 0.08
CA LEU A 29 -12.98 -8.88 0.88
C LEU A 29 -13.20 -8.55 2.37
N PRO A 30 -14.24 -9.12 3.01
CA PRO A 30 -14.60 -8.79 4.39
C PRO A 30 -13.61 -9.34 5.43
N GLY A 31 -13.48 -8.62 6.55
CA GLY A 31 -12.76 -9.11 7.72
C GLY A 31 -11.29 -9.42 7.42
N SER A 32 -10.84 -10.62 7.79
CA SER A 32 -9.48 -11.09 7.61
C SER A 32 -9.11 -11.46 6.17
N SER A 33 -10.08 -11.49 5.23
CA SER A 33 -9.78 -11.78 3.82
C SER A 33 -9.06 -10.63 3.10
N LEU A 34 -9.00 -9.47 3.75
CA LEU A 34 -8.13 -8.36 3.37
C LEU A 34 -7.19 -8.07 4.54
N ARG A 35 -5.90 -7.90 4.22
CA ARG A 35 -4.86 -7.44 5.12
C ARG A 35 -4.29 -6.13 4.56
N PRO A 36 -4.97 -4.98 4.75
CA PRO A 36 -4.66 -3.76 4.01
C PRO A 36 -3.22 -3.32 4.19
N HIS A 37 -2.63 -2.80 3.13
CA HIS A 37 -1.22 -2.43 3.15
C HIS A 37 -1.01 -0.95 3.52
N VAL A 38 -0.45 -0.75 4.70
CA VAL A 38 -0.26 0.56 5.34
C VAL A 38 0.71 1.45 4.58
N LYS A 39 1.67 0.89 3.84
CA LYS A 39 2.68 1.67 3.08
C LYS A 39 2.06 2.69 2.13
N ALA A 40 0.83 2.42 1.65
CA ALA A 40 0.12 3.27 0.70
C ALA A 40 -0.26 4.63 1.31
N HIS A 41 -0.53 4.69 2.62
CA HIS A 41 -1.00 5.91 3.29
C HIS A 41 -0.18 6.32 4.51
N LYS A 42 0.55 5.39 5.14
CA LYS A 42 1.46 5.64 6.27
C LYS A 42 0.84 6.49 7.39
N CYS A 43 -0.46 6.29 7.60
CA CYS A 43 -1.33 7.10 8.47
C CYS A 43 -2.17 6.17 9.35
N THR A 44 -1.91 6.15 10.65
CA THR A 44 -2.61 5.30 11.62
C THR A 44 -4.09 5.68 11.75
N THR A 45 -4.44 6.95 11.54
CA THR A 45 -5.84 7.41 11.56
C THR A 45 -6.64 6.82 10.40
N LEU A 46 -6.04 6.70 9.21
CA LEU A 46 -6.67 6.02 8.06
C LEU A 46 -6.77 4.51 8.31
N ALA A 47 -5.74 3.89 8.90
CA ALA A 47 -5.84 2.49 9.29
C ALA A 47 -6.96 2.23 10.31
N ALA A 48 -7.20 3.16 11.25
CA ALA A 48 -8.34 3.08 12.16
C ALA A 48 -9.70 3.14 11.42
N GLN A 49 -9.79 3.87 10.30
CA GLN A 49 -10.97 3.81 9.43
C GLN A 49 -11.13 2.42 8.79
N GLN A 50 -10.04 1.75 8.39
CA GLN A 50 -10.09 0.38 7.88
C GLN A 50 -10.53 -0.61 8.98
N VAL A 51 -10.13 -0.40 10.24
CA VAL A 51 -10.64 -1.16 11.40
C VAL A 51 -12.15 -0.95 11.58
N ALA A 52 -12.65 0.28 11.42
CA ALA A 52 -14.08 0.57 11.48
C ALA A 52 -14.89 -0.15 10.37
N HIS A 53 -14.23 -0.55 9.28
CA HIS A 53 -14.80 -1.35 8.20
C HIS A 53 -14.55 -2.86 8.36
N GLY A 54 -13.99 -3.30 9.49
CA GLY A 54 -13.85 -4.71 9.88
C GLY A 54 -12.47 -5.32 9.67
N HIS A 55 -11.48 -4.56 9.18
CA HIS A 55 -10.13 -5.07 8.96
C HIS A 55 -9.24 -4.85 10.18
N ARG A 56 -8.85 -5.94 10.86
CA ARG A 56 -7.99 -5.89 12.05
C ARG A 56 -6.56 -6.36 11.79
N SER A 57 -6.35 -7.02 10.64
CA SER A 57 -5.03 -7.42 10.16
C SER A 57 -4.46 -6.35 9.23
N PHE A 58 -3.15 -6.11 9.26
CA PHE A 58 -2.50 -5.13 8.37
C PHE A 58 -1.16 -5.63 7.85
N THR A 59 -0.80 -5.13 6.66
CA THR A 59 0.49 -5.35 6.03
C THR A 59 1.33 -4.08 6.12
N CYS A 60 2.54 -4.21 6.64
CA CYS A 60 3.54 -3.16 6.76
C CYS A 60 4.78 -3.52 5.93
N ALA A 61 5.46 -2.53 5.39
CA ALA A 61 6.70 -2.68 4.63
C ALA A 61 7.96 -2.43 5.47
N THR A 62 7.83 -1.76 6.63
CA THR A 62 8.97 -1.42 7.50
C THR A 62 8.72 -1.75 8.98
N PRO A 63 9.78 -2.00 9.77
CA PRO A 63 9.66 -2.13 11.23
C PRO A 63 8.97 -0.93 11.89
N ARG A 64 9.27 0.30 11.45
CA ARG A 64 8.66 1.54 11.98
C ARG A 64 7.15 1.60 11.77
N GLU A 65 6.65 1.08 10.65
CA GLU A 65 5.21 0.96 10.41
C GLU A 65 4.59 -0.02 11.41
N VAL A 66 5.19 -1.20 11.61
CA VAL A 66 4.70 -2.20 12.58
C VAL A 66 4.66 -1.61 13.99
N ILE A 67 5.77 -1.01 14.45
CA ILE A 67 5.87 -0.40 15.78
C ILE A 67 4.86 0.75 15.93
N GLY A 68 4.69 1.56 14.89
CA GLY A 68 3.74 2.68 14.89
C GLY A 68 2.29 2.22 14.99
N MET A 69 1.91 1.18 14.26
CA MET A 69 0.58 0.56 14.33
C MET A 69 0.31 0.00 15.74
N ILE A 70 1.27 -0.72 16.32
CA ILE A 70 1.18 -1.23 17.70
C ILE A 70 1.03 -0.08 18.70
N THR A 71 1.85 0.97 18.58
CA THR A 71 1.83 2.13 19.47
C THR A 71 0.50 2.88 19.41
N ALA A 72 -0.09 2.98 18.21
CA ALA A 72 -1.40 3.59 18.02
C ALA A 72 -2.57 2.70 18.46
N GLY A 73 -2.32 1.42 18.80
CA GLY A 73 -3.35 0.45 19.15
C GLY A 73 -4.25 0.08 17.96
N VAL A 74 -3.70 0.13 16.73
CA VAL A 74 -4.44 -0.15 15.50
C VAL A 74 -4.01 -1.49 14.93
N GLY A 75 -4.97 -2.41 14.82
CA GLY A 75 -4.75 -3.78 14.37
C GLY A 75 -4.19 -4.70 15.46
N ASP A 76 -4.45 -6.00 15.32
CA ASP A 76 -3.99 -7.05 16.23
C ASP A 76 -3.21 -8.19 15.54
N ASP A 77 -3.15 -8.18 14.21
CA ASP A 77 -2.34 -9.09 13.39
C ASP A 77 -1.58 -8.31 12.31
N LEU A 78 -0.30 -8.06 12.54
CA LEU A 78 0.56 -7.27 11.68
C LEU A 78 1.56 -8.17 10.95
N LEU A 79 1.63 -8.02 9.64
CA LEU A 79 2.64 -8.65 8.79
C LEU A 79 3.66 -7.60 8.36
N LEU A 80 4.93 -7.80 8.71
CA LEU A 80 6.06 -7.13 8.07
C LEU A 80 6.41 -7.89 6.78
N ALA A 81 5.81 -7.45 5.67
CA ALA A 81 5.92 -8.05 4.34
C ALA A 81 7.21 -7.59 3.61
N ASN A 82 8.35 -7.72 4.27
CA ASN A 82 9.65 -7.40 3.72
C ASN A 82 10.77 -8.15 4.47
N SER A 83 11.83 -8.52 3.76
CA SER A 83 13.02 -9.13 4.32
C SER A 83 13.84 -8.09 5.10
N VAL A 84 14.07 -8.34 6.40
CA VAL A 84 14.81 -7.44 7.28
C VAL A 84 15.97 -8.18 7.95
N LEU A 85 17.18 -7.63 7.82
CA LEU A 85 18.40 -8.14 8.46
C LEU A 85 18.85 -7.32 9.66
N ASP A 86 18.22 -6.17 9.89
CA ASP A 86 18.47 -5.32 11.05
C ASP A 86 17.85 -5.95 12.30
N VAL A 87 18.68 -6.65 13.07
CA VAL A 87 18.27 -7.37 14.28
C VAL A 87 17.78 -6.42 15.37
N ASP A 88 18.34 -5.21 15.47
CA ASP A 88 17.94 -4.26 16.52
C ASP A 88 16.52 -3.75 16.23
N ARG A 89 16.22 -3.41 14.97
CA ARG A 89 14.86 -3.03 14.56
C ARG A 89 13.84 -4.16 14.69
N LEU A 90 14.23 -5.39 14.38
CA LEU A 90 13.37 -6.56 14.61
C LEU A 90 13.16 -6.82 16.12
N THR A 91 14.15 -6.54 16.95
CA THR A 91 14.03 -6.65 18.42
C THR A 91 13.02 -5.63 18.96
N GLU A 92 13.04 -4.40 18.43
CA GLU A 92 12.03 -3.37 18.74
C GLU A 92 10.61 -3.86 18.37
N VAL A 93 10.45 -4.45 17.17
CA VAL A 93 9.17 -5.02 16.73
C VAL A 93 8.70 -6.13 17.68
N ALA A 94 9.56 -7.12 17.95
CA ALA A 94 9.22 -8.25 18.82
C ALA A 94 8.85 -7.79 20.24
N THR A 95 9.61 -6.86 20.80
CA THR A 95 9.37 -6.29 22.14
C THR A 95 8.06 -5.52 22.20
N ALA A 96 7.78 -4.68 21.19
CA ALA A 96 6.53 -3.92 21.11
C ALA A 96 5.33 -4.85 21.00
N ALA A 97 5.40 -5.86 20.14
CA ALA A 97 4.36 -6.84 19.92
C ALA A 97 4.05 -7.65 21.19
N GLN A 98 5.10 -8.16 21.86
CA GLN A 98 4.96 -8.87 23.13
C GLN A 98 4.34 -7.99 24.22
N SER A 99 4.78 -6.74 24.34
CA SER A 99 4.30 -5.81 25.36
C SER A 99 2.82 -5.45 25.16
N ALA A 100 2.38 -5.34 23.90
CA ALA A 100 1.00 -5.00 23.54
C ALA A 100 0.07 -6.21 23.42
N GLY A 101 0.60 -7.44 23.39
CA GLY A 101 -0.17 -8.65 23.13
C GLY A 101 -0.71 -8.74 21.69
N VAL A 102 0.02 -8.18 20.73
CA VAL A 102 -0.30 -8.14 19.29
C VAL A 102 0.55 -9.17 18.54
N ILE A 103 0.00 -9.77 17.49
CA ILE A 103 0.78 -10.64 16.59
C ILE A 103 1.58 -9.73 15.64
N ALA A 104 2.91 -9.89 15.64
CA ALA A 104 3.78 -9.29 14.64
C ALA A 104 4.58 -10.39 13.94
N ARG A 105 4.21 -10.67 12.69
CA ARG A 105 4.80 -11.69 11.83
C ARG A 105 5.81 -11.07 10.89
N VAL A 106 6.94 -11.72 10.68
CA VAL A 106 8.02 -11.21 9.81
C VAL A 106 8.21 -12.14 8.60
N ALA A 107 8.28 -11.56 7.41
CA ALA A 107 8.63 -12.28 6.20
C ALA A 107 10.11 -12.70 6.21
N VAL A 108 10.37 -13.97 5.87
CA VAL A 108 11.71 -14.53 5.71
C VAL A 108 11.78 -15.33 4.42
N ASP A 109 12.93 -15.28 3.75
CA ASP A 109 13.14 -15.86 2.41
C ASP A 109 14.49 -16.60 2.28
N SER A 110 15.27 -16.65 3.35
CA SER A 110 16.64 -17.13 3.37
C SER A 110 17.06 -17.53 4.78
N VAL A 111 18.15 -18.29 4.91
CA VAL A 111 18.70 -18.66 6.21
C VAL A 111 19.11 -17.40 6.98
N GLU A 112 19.66 -16.40 6.29
CA GLU A 112 20.10 -15.13 6.86
C GLU A 112 18.95 -14.35 7.49
N THR A 113 17.79 -14.26 6.83
CA THR A 113 16.61 -13.57 7.39
C THR A 113 15.98 -14.37 8.54
N ILE A 114 16.02 -15.71 8.47
CA ILE A 114 15.63 -16.59 9.59
C ILE A 114 16.52 -16.36 10.82
N GLU A 115 17.84 -16.33 10.65
CA GLU A 115 18.77 -16.07 11.76
C GLU A 115 18.59 -14.67 12.34
N ALA A 116 18.31 -13.67 11.51
CA ALA A 116 18.01 -12.32 11.98
C ALA A 116 16.74 -12.28 12.84
N ALA A 117 15.66 -12.91 12.37
CA ALA A 117 14.40 -13.03 13.12
C ALA A 117 14.60 -13.80 14.45
N HIS A 118 15.31 -14.91 14.42
CA HIS A 118 15.65 -15.70 15.61
C HIS A 118 16.44 -14.88 16.64
N ARG A 119 17.52 -14.21 16.22
CA ARG A 119 18.35 -13.38 17.11
C ARG A 119 17.59 -12.19 17.71
N ALA A 120 16.63 -11.67 16.97
CA ALA A 120 15.77 -10.56 17.40
C ALA A 120 14.66 -10.97 18.37
N GLY A 121 14.46 -12.28 18.59
CA GLY A 121 13.38 -12.79 19.42
C GLY A 121 11.99 -12.68 18.77
N VAL A 122 11.92 -12.63 17.43
CA VAL A 122 10.65 -12.71 16.70
C VAL A 122 10.01 -14.08 16.98
N GLY A 123 8.71 -14.09 17.32
CA GLY A 123 8.01 -15.33 17.65
C GLY A 123 7.42 -16.10 16.46
N ASP A 124 7.12 -15.39 15.37
CA ASP A 124 6.35 -15.91 14.24
C ASP A 124 6.83 -15.32 12.91
N VAL A 125 7.01 -16.18 11.92
CA VAL A 125 7.46 -15.83 10.57
C VAL A 125 6.53 -16.38 9.50
N ILE A 126 6.61 -15.78 8.31
CA ILE A 126 5.99 -16.27 7.08
C ILE A 126 7.06 -16.45 6.02
N ILE A 127 6.97 -17.52 5.22
CA ILE A 127 7.93 -17.71 4.13
C ILE A 127 7.50 -16.86 2.93
N ASP A 128 8.32 -15.89 2.53
CA ASP A 128 8.11 -15.14 1.29
C ASP A 128 8.61 -15.97 0.10
N VAL A 129 7.80 -16.08 -0.94
CA VAL A 129 8.02 -16.96 -2.10
C VAL A 129 7.99 -16.14 -3.37
N ASP A 130 9.00 -16.33 -4.22
CA ASP A 130 9.02 -15.76 -5.57
C ASP A 130 8.03 -16.49 -6.46
N VAL A 131 6.94 -15.80 -6.79
CA VAL A 131 5.85 -16.25 -7.67
C VAL A 131 6.00 -15.69 -9.10
N GLY A 132 7.18 -15.19 -9.46
CA GLY A 132 7.50 -14.63 -10.78
C GLY A 132 7.85 -13.13 -10.78
N MET A 133 7.97 -12.50 -9.60
CA MET A 133 8.41 -11.11 -9.48
C MET A 133 9.89 -11.08 -9.06
N PRO A 134 10.84 -10.70 -9.93
CA PRO A 134 12.27 -10.76 -9.63
C PRO A 134 12.69 -9.68 -8.61
N ARG A 135 12.37 -9.90 -7.34
CA ARG A 135 12.59 -8.96 -6.22
C ARG A 135 13.18 -9.67 -4.99
N CYS A 136 12.31 -10.18 -4.11
CA CYS A 136 12.63 -10.97 -2.92
C CYS A 136 11.80 -12.25 -2.98
N GLY A 137 12.01 -13.15 -2.02
CA GLY A 137 11.29 -14.41 -1.93
C GLY A 137 12.15 -15.61 -2.28
N ALA A 138 11.91 -16.69 -1.56
CA ALA A 138 12.51 -17.98 -1.79
C ALA A 138 11.99 -18.59 -3.09
N ARG A 139 12.80 -19.43 -3.73
CA ARG A 139 12.27 -20.30 -4.79
C ARG A 139 11.15 -21.18 -4.21
N PRO A 140 10.04 -21.40 -4.94
CA PRO A 140 8.94 -22.23 -4.46
C PRO A 140 9.38 -23.61 -3.96
N ASP A 141 10.31 -24.27 -4.67
CA ASP A 141 10.84 -25.59 -4.34
C ASP A 141 11.77 -25.63 -3.12
N HIS A 142 12.19 -24.47 -2.61
CA HIS A 142 13.02 -24.36 -1.40
C HIS A 142 12.22 -23.87 -0.17
N ALA A 143 10.95 -23.48 -0.34
CA ALA A 143 10.15 -22.88 0.73
C ALA A 143 9.99 -23.82 1.94
N GLY A 144 9.70 -25.11 1.71
CA GLY A 144 9.58 -26.12 2.78
C GLY A 144 10.88 -26.29 3.58
N GLN A 145 12.03 -26.31 2.92
CA GLN A 145 13.33 -26.40 3.59
C GLN A 145 13.59 -25.19 4.51
N LEU A 146 13.24 -23.98 4.06
CA LEU A 146 13.39 -22.78 4.87
C LEU A 146 12.45 -22.79 6.07
N ALA A 147 11.22 -23.26 5.89
CA ALA A 147 10.28 -23.44 6.99
C ALA A 147 10.81 -24.42 8.05
N ASP A 148 11.44 -25.52 7.63
CA ASP A 148 12.07 -26.46 8.56
C ASP A 148 13.24 -25.84 9.32
N VAL A 149 14.07 -25.04 8.66
CA VAL A 149 15.17 -24.31 9.32
C VAL A 149 14.60 -23.32 10.34
N ALA A 150 13.57 -22.55 9.99
CA ALA A 150 12.93 -21.61 10.91
C ALA A 150 12.36 -22.33 12.16
N ARG A 151 11.68 -23.46 11.97
CA ARG A 151 11.16 -24.29 13.08
C ARG A 151 12.28 -24.86 13.95
N GLN A 152 13.39 -25.31 13.37
CA GLN A 152 14.56 -25.78 14.11
C GLN A 152 15.20 -24.67 14.96
N ARG A 153 15.08 -23.41 14.55
CA ARG A 153 15.47 -22.23 15.34
C ARG A 153 14.44 -21.82 16.40
N GLY A 154 13.33 -22.55 16.51
CA GLY A 154 12.27 -22.29 17.50
C GLY A 154 11.29 -21.19 17.08
N LEU A 155 11.27 -20.80 15.81
CA LEU A 155 10.29 -19.86 15.26
C LEU A 155 8.99 -20.59 14.91
N SER A 156 7.84 -19.93 15.11
CA SER A 156 6.59 -20.37 14.52
C SER A 156 6.58 -20.01 13.03
N VAL A 157 6.06 -20.89 12.19
CA VAL A 157 5.92 -20.65 10.74
C VAL A 157 4.44 -20.74 10.40
N SER A 158 3.84 -19.59 10.11
CA SER A 158 2.38 -19.46 9.94
C SER A 158 1.87 -19.72 8.53
N GLY A 159 2.75 -19.85 7.54
CA GLY A 159 2.36 -20.09 6.16
C GLY A 159 3.32 -19.48 5.14
N VAL A 160 2.77 -19.09 4.00
CA VAL A 160 3.49 -18.46 2.89
C VAL A 160 2.88 -17.13 2.50
N MET A 161 3.72 -16.24 1.99
CA MET A 161 3.29 -15.10 1.20
C MET A 161 4.01 -15.11 -0.16
N GLY A 162 3.37 -14.50 -1.16
CA GLY A 162 3.99 -14.30 -2.46
C GLY A 162 3.28 -13.18 -3.20
N TYR A 163 4.02 -12.16 -3.60
CA TYR A 163 3.44 -10.96 -4.22
C TYR A 163 3.62 -10.94 -5.73
N GLU A 164 2.52 -11.05 -6.46
CA GLU A 164 2.44 -10.98 -7.92
C GLU A 164 2.37 -9.52 -8.42
N GLY A 165 3.28 -8.67 -7.92
CA GLY A 165 3.34 -7.24 -8.25
C GLY A 165 3.49 -6.93 -9.73
N HIS A 166 4.13 -7.83 -10.48
CA HIS A 166 4.31 -7.73 -11.92
C HIS A 166 2.99 -7.87 -12.72
N LEU A 167 1.88 -8.23 -12.06
CA LEU A 167 0.55 -8.40 -12.66
C LEU A 167 -0.44 -7.27 -12.30
N GLN A 168 -0.08 -6.35 -11.40
CA GLN A 168 -1.00 -5.31 -10.90
C GLN A 168 -1.58 -4.43 -12.01
N MET A 169 -0.81 -4.18 -13.07
CA MET A 169 -1.17 -3.27 -14.15
C MET A 169 -1.51 -3.97 -15.48
N VAL A 170 -1.77 -5.28 -15.47
CA VAL A 170 -2.24 -6.00 -16.66
C VAL A 170 -3.69 -5.60 -16.94
N SER A 171 -3.92 -4.87 -18.03
CA SER A 171 -5.22 -4.29 -18.36
C SER A 171 -6.21 -5.30 -18.93
N ASP A 172 -5.73 -6.30 -19.68
CA ASP A 172 -6.58 -7.41 -20.13
C ASP A 172 -6.91 -8.32 -18.94
N ARG A 173 -8.20 -8.35 -18.57
CA ARG A 173 -8.67 -9.09 -17.39
C ARG A 173 -8.60 -10.61 -17.55
N SER A 174 -8.70 -11.13 -18.78
CA SER A 174 -8.56 -12.56 -19.03
C SER A 174 -7.09 -12.96 -18.88
N GLU A 175 -6.18 -12.18 -19.47
CA GLU A 175 -4.73 -12.38 -19.32
C GLU A 175 -4.30 -12.27 -17.85
N ALA A 176 -4.76 -11.23 -17.14
CA ALA A 176 -4.45 -11.03 -15.73
C ALA A 176 -4.91 -12.25 -14.89
N LYS A 177 -6.11 -12.76 -15.15
CA LYS A 177 -6.66 -13.92 -14.43
C LYS A 177 -5.82 -15.18 -14.67
N GLU A 178 -5.44 -15.47 -15.91
CA GLU A 178 -4.62 -16.64 -16.24
C GLU A 178 -3.24 -16.55 -15.56
N ARG A 179 -2.57 -15.41 -15.69
CA ARG A 179 -1.23 -15.21 -15.11
C ARG A 179 -1.23 -15.18 -13.58
N VAL A 180 -2.28 -14.62 -12.96
CA VAL A 180 -2.46 -14.70 -11.50
C VAL A 180 -2.66 -16.15 -11.07
N ALA A 181 -3.44 -16.95 -11.80
CA ALA A 181 -3.63 -18.36 -11.48
C ALA A 181 -2.31 -19.16 -11.56
N GLU A 182 -1.45 -18.85 -12.54
CA GLU A 182 -0.11 -19.44 -12.66
C GLU A 182 0.78 -19.09 -11.46
N ALA A 183 0.87 -17.80 -11.11
CA ALA A 183 1.62 -17.33 -9.95
C ALA A 183 1.12 -17.97 -8.64
N MET A 184 -0.20 -18.07 -8.48
CA MET A 184 -0.81 -18.66 -7.28
C MET A 184 -0.64 -20.19 -7.22
N SER A 185 -0.47 -20.86 -8.35
CA SER A 185 -0.14 -22.29 -8.36
C SER A 185 1.26 -22.54 -7.80
N LEU A 186 2.23 -21.64 -8.05
CA LEU A 186 3.55 -21.70 -7.43
C LEU A 186 3.48 -21.48 -5.92
N LEU A 187 2.73 -20.46 -5.49
CA LEU A 187 2.55 -20.17 -4.07
C LEU A 187 1.86 -21.32 -3.34
N ARG A 188 0.85 -21.92 -3.98
CA ARG A 188 0.13 -23.07 -3.44
C ARG A 188 1.04 -24.29 -3.25
N ALA A 189 1.87 -24.60 -4.24
CA ALA A 189 2.82 -25.71 -4.12
C ALA A 189 3.81 -25.48 -2.97
N ALA A 190 4.32 -24.25 -2.82
CA ALA A 190 5.15 -23.88 -1.69
C ALA A 190 4.40 -24.00 -0.35
N HIS A 191 3.12 -23.60 -0.30
CA HIS A 191 2.27 -23.76 0.89
C HIS A 191 2.07 -25.24 1.27
N ASP A 192 1.88 -26.13 0.30
CA ASP A 192 1.70 -27.57 0.57
C ASP A 192 2.94 -28.17 1.27
N ASP A 193 4.14 -27.68 0.95
CA ASP A 193 5.40 -28.08 1.60
C ASP A 193 5.65 -27.35 2.95
N VAL A 194 5.24 -26.09 3.07
CA VAL A 194 5.46 -25.26 4.27
C VAL A 194 4.43 -25.57 5.36
N GLY A 195 3.17 -25.77 5.01
CA GLY A 195 2.02 -25.85 5.92
C GLY A 195 1.64 -24.50 6.55
N GLY A 196 0.72 -24.51 7.50
CA GLY A 196 0.23 -23.32 8.20
C GLY A 196 -1.09 -22.79 7.65
N ASP A 197 -1.59 -21.73 8.30
CA ASP A 197 -2.97 -21.24 8.10
C ASP A 197 -3.05 -20.01 7.19
N ILE A 198 -1.92 -19.54 6.66
CA ILE A 198 -1.84 -18.30 5.87
C ILE A 198 -1.24 -18.55 4.48
N VAL A 199 -1.96 -18.08 3.47
CA VAL A 199 -1.49 -17.90 2.09
C VAL A 199 -1.84 -16.46 1.68
N SER A 200 -0.90 -15.54 1.89
CA SER A 200 -1.12 -14.10 1.75
C SER A 200 -0.51 -13.56 0.46
N THR A 201 -1.25 -12.75 -0.30
CA THR A 201 -0.85 -12.35 -1.65
C THR A 201 -1.55 -11.08 -2.13
N GLY A 202 -1.42 -10.71 -3.39
CA GLY A 202 -2.34 -9.78 -4.02
C GLY A 202 -2.06 -8.30 -3.73
N GLY A 203 -2.67 -7.47 -4.56
CA GLY A 203 -2.61 -6.02 -4.44
C GLY A 203 -3.86 -5.38 -5.02
N THR A 204 -3.87 -4.06 -5.16
CA THR A 204 -5.05 -3.33 -5.63
C THR A 204 -5.48 -3.77 -7.04
N GLY A 205 -4.56 -4.06 -7.95
CA GLY A 205 -4.89 -4.45 -9.33
C GLY A 205 -5.40 -5.89 -9.47
N THR A 206 -5.06 -6.76 -8.52
CA THR A 206 -5.39 -8.20 -8.55
C THR A 206 -6.41 -8.62 -7.49
N HIS A 207 -6.84 -7.71 -6.60
CA HIS A 207 -7.66 -8.02 -5.43
C HIS A 207 -8.91 -8.88 -5.71
N ASP A 208 -9.54 -8.69 -6.87
CA ASP A 208 -10.76 -9.35 -7.31
C ASP A 208 -10.53 -10.67 -8.07
N LEU A 209 -9.27 -11.08 -8.25
CA LEU A 209 -8.86 -12.31 -8.94
C LEU A 209 -8.58 -13.48 -7.98
N HIS A 210 -8.71 -13.27 -6.67
CA HIS A 210 -8.50 -14.30 -5.66
C HIS A 210 -9.83 -14.79 -5.07
N THR A 211 -10.02 -16.10 -5.04
CA THR A 211 -11.05 -16.73 -4.21
C THR A 211 -10.43 -17.08 -2.86
N ILE A 212 -11.09 -16.66 -1.79
CA ILE A 212 -10.58 -16.78 -0.42
C ILE A 212 -10.98 -18.12 0.20
N GLY A 213 -10.02 -18.85 0.74
CA GLY A 213 -10.20 -20.11 1.45
C GLY A 213 -9.06 -21.09 1.18
N LEU A 214 -8.51 -21.70 2.23
CA LEU A 214 -7.47 -22.74 2.11
C LEU A 214 -7.97 -23.99 1.35
N ASP A 215 -9.28 -24.24 1.36
CA ASP A 215 -9.94 -25.31 0.63
C ASP A 215 -10.10 -25.02 -0.87
N HIS A 216 -9.88 -23.78 -1.31
CA HIS A 216 -9.85 -23.41 -2.72
C HIS A 216 -8.52 -23.87 -3.38
N PRO A 217 -8.49 -24.18 -4.69
CA PRO A 217 -7.26 -24.60 -5.37
C PRO A 217 -6.06 -23.69 -5.15
N THR A 218 -6.24 -22.37 -5.15
CA THR A 218 -5.15 -21.40 -4.91
C THR A 218 -4.80 -21.23 -3.42
N GLY A 219 -5.67 -21.66 -2.51
CA GLY A 219 -5.46 -21.60 -1.05
C GLY A 219 -5.41 -20.20 -0.43
N VAL A 220 -5.56 -19.12 -1.21
CA VAL A 220 -5.38 -17.73 -0.74
C VAL A 220 -6.29 -17.43 0.46
N THR A 221 -5.71 -16.91 1.53
CA THR A 221 -6.44 -16.58 2.77
C THR A 221 -6.70 -15.11 2.92
N ASP A 222 -5.79 -14.27 2.42
CA ASP A 222 -5.90 -12.82 2.52
C ASP A 222 -5.16 -12.10 1.38
N VAL A 223 -5.67 -10.92 1.04
CA VAL A 223 -5.12 -10.03 0.01
C VAL A 223 -4.49 -8.78 0.65
N GLN A 224 -3.32 -8.36 0.17
CA GLN A 224 -2.53 -7.25 0.72
C GLN A 224 -2.74 -5.91 -0.04
N ALA A 225 -3.96 -5.61 -0.48
CA ALA A 225 -4.23 -4.39 -1.24
C ALA A 225 -4.07 -3.11 -0.39
N GLY A 226 -3.46 -2.07 -0.94
CA GLY A 226 -3.20 -0.79 -0.25
C GLY A 226 -3.74 0.41 -1.00
N SER A 227 -3.27 0.65 -2.23
CA SER A 227 -3.55 1.85 -3.02
C SER A 227 -5.04 2.08 -3.33
N TYR A 228 -5.89 1.05 -3.20
CA TYR A 228 -7.35 1.13 -3.38
C TYR A 228 -8.02 2.23 -2.53
N VAL A 229 -7.45 2.60 -1.38
CA VAL A 229 -8.03 3.63 -0.52
C VAL A 229 -8.07 5.00 -1.19
N MET A 230 -7.11 5.28 -2.09
CA MET A 230 -6.91 6.62 -2.65
C MET A 230 -6.78 6.68 -4.17
N VAL A 231 -6.31 5.62 -4.83
CA VAL A 231 -6.20 5.43 -6.29
C VAL A 231 -5.49 6.57 -7.05
N ASP A 232 -4.32 6.27 -7.61
CA ASP A 232 -3.60 7.17 -8.51
C ASP A 232 -4.09 7.04 -9.96
N THR A 233 -3.56 7.89 -10.86
CA THR A 233 -3.94 7.87 -12.27
C THR A 233 -3.55 6.57 -12.97
N GLN A 234 -2.54 5.85 -12.47
CA GLN A 234 -2.15 4.57 -13.03
C GLN A 234 -3.20 3.51 -12.72
N TYR A 235 -3.57 3.30 -11.45
CA TYR A 235 -4.61 2.34 -11.06
C TYR A 235 -6.00 2.72 -11.61
N ALA A 236 -6.30 4.01 -11.79
CA ALA A 236 -7.55 4.46 -12.39
C ALA A 236 -7.78 3.89 -13.80
N THR A 237 -6.71 3.60 -14.56
CA THR A 237 -6.82 2.98 -15.89
C THR A 237 -7.43 1.58 -15.88
N LEU A 238 -7.41 0.89 -14.74
CA LEU A 238 -7.96 -0.47 -14.61
C LEU A 238 -9.49 -0.48 -14.44
N ASN A 239 -10.11 0.68 -14.14
CA ASN A 239 -11.56 0.84 -14.00
C ASN A 239 -12.22 -0.18 -13.03
N GLN A 240 -11.57 -0.48 -11.91
CA GLN A 240 -12.02 -1.49 -10.94
C GLN A 240 -13.07 -0.99 -9.93
N GLY A 241 -13.70 0.16 -10.20
CA GLY A 241 -14.78 0.71 -9.36
C GLY A 241 -14.33 1.45 -8.11
N PHE A 242 -13.04 1.78 -8.00
CA PHE A 242 -12.51 2.69 -6.98
C PHE A 242 -12.34 4.10 -7.54
N GLU A 243 -12.50 5.09 -6.68
CA GLU A 243 -12.42 6.51 -7.02
C GLU A 243 -11.07 7.11 -6.61
N GLN A 244 -10.59 8.07 -7.40
CA GLN A 244 -9.38 8.83 -7.09
C GLN A 244 -9.65 9.82 -5.96
N ALA A 245 -9.45 9.39 -4.72
CA ALA A 245 -9.69 10.20 -3.54
C ALA A 245 -8.53 11.15 -3.21
N LEU A 246 -7.30 10.86 -3.66
CA LEU A 246 -6.12 11.70 -3.40
C LEU A 246 -5.86 12.71 -4.52
N THR A 247 -5.68 13.97 -4.13
CA THR A 247 -5.15 15.03 -5.01
C THR A 247 -4.10 15.85 -4.27
N ILE A 248 -3.15 16.41 -5.01
CA ILE A 248 -2.28 17.47 -4.50
C ILE A 248 -2.85 18.79 -4.96
N VAL A 249 -3.34 19.60 -4.03
CA VAL A 249 -3.81 20.95 -4.33
C VAL A 249 -2.61 21.88 -4.44
N GLY A 250 -2.58 22.66 -5.49
CA GLY A 250 -1.61 23.73 -5.71
C GLY A 250 -2.26 25.04 -6.13
N THR A 251 -1.44 26.08 -6.24
CA THR A 251 -1.79 27.40 -6.75
C THR A 251 -1.13 27.68 -8.08
N VAL A 252 -1.89 28.20 -9.03
CA VAL A 252 -1.35 28.76 -10.26
C VAL A 252 -0.55 30.01 -9.91
N ILE A 253 0.76 29.98 -10.11
CA ILE A 253 1.68 31.07 -9.75
C ILE A 253 2.14 31.90 -10.94
N ALA A 254 2.02 31.37 -12.16
CA ALA A 254 2.38 32.10 -13.38
C ALA A 254 1.54 31.65 -14.59
N HIS A 255 1.41 32.55 -15.56
CA HIS A 255 0.70 32.33 -16.82
C HIS A 255 1.37 33.11 -17.96
N HIS A 256 1.60 32.44 -19.08
CA HIS A 256 2.11 33.04 -20.32
C HIS A 256 1.34 32.48 -21.52
N GLY A 257 0.39 33.25 -22.07
CA GLY A 257 -0.38 32.85 -23.25
C GLY A 257 -1.39 31.74 -22.95
N SER A 258 -1.07 30.48 -23.27
CA SER A 258 -1.90 29.31 -22.91
C SER A 258 -1.20 28.39 -21.90
N ARG A 259 0.01 28.76 -21.46
CA ARG A 259 0.85 27.98 -20.55
C ARG A 259 0.73 28.50 -19.12
N TYR A 260 0.41 27.62 -18.20
CA TYR A 260 0.27 27.87 -16.78
C TYR A 260 1.35 27.14 -16.00
N VAL A 261 1.69 27.67 -14.83
CA VAL A 261 2.64 27.06 -13.89
C VAL A 261 1.97 27.00 -12.52
N ILE A 262 1.95 25.81 -11.92
CA ILE A 262 1.43 25.54 -10.57
C ILE A 262 2.59 25.20 -9.62
N ASP A 263 2.48 25.58 -8.34
CA ASP A 263 3.44 25.30 -7.24
C ASP A 263 3.44 23.83 -6.75
N VAL A 264 3.14 22.88 -7.64
CA VAL A 264 3.22 21.44 -7.37
C VAL A 264 4.33 20.87 -8.25
N GLY A 265 5.40 20.40 -7.62
CA GLY A 265 6.56 19.84 -8.32
C GLY A 265 6.92 18.42 -7.88
N LEU A 266 8.11 17.98 -8.31
CA LEU A 266 8.69 16.69 -7.95
C LEU A 266 8.77 16.50 -6.44
N LYS A 267 8.95 17.56 -5.64
CA LYS A 267 9.02 17.47 -4.18
C LYS A 267 7.67 17.22 -3.49
N ALA A 268 6.56 17.35 -4.22
CA ALA A 268 5.22 17.03 -3.74
C ALA A 268 4.63 15.75 -4.38
N LEU A 269 5.33 15.12 -5.34
CA LEU A 269 4.81 14.03 -6.18
C LEU A 269 5.80 12.85 -6.34
N GLY A 270 5.29 11.63 -6.24
CA GLY A 270 5.95 10.45 -6.80
C GLY A 270 5.74 10.38 -8.32
N MET A 271 6.81 10.11 -9.06
CA MET A 271 6.86 10.24 -10.54
C MET A 271 7.39 8.97 -11.24
N ASP A 272 7.60 7.90 -10.48
CA ASP A 272 8.08 6.62 -10.97
C ASP A 272 7.08 5.92 -11.91
N HIS A 273 5.80 6.31 -11.87
CA HIS A 273 4.75 5.87 -12.79
C HIS A 273 4.35 6.90 -13.84
N GLY A 274 5.17 7.94 -14.05
CA GLY A 274 4.96 8.97 -15.07
C GLY A 274 4.48 10.31 -14.52
N ASP A 275 3.99 11.15 -15.43
CA ASP A 275 3.57 12.51 -15.12
C ASP A 275 2.25 12.56 -14.32
N PRO A 276 2.06 13.57 -13.45
CA PRO A 276 0.77 13.80 -12.83
C PRO A 276 -0.28 14.18 -13.88
N SER A 277 -1.55 14.27 -13.49
CA SER A 277 -2.59 14.84 -14.35
C SER A 277 -3.33 16.00 -13.70
N ILE A 278 -3.86 16.88 -14.54
CA ILE A 278 -4.81 17.92 -14.18
C ILE A 278 -5.97 17.77 -15.17
N ASP A 279 -7.21 17.83 -14.69
CA ASP A 279 -8.39 17.67 -15.54
C ASP A 279 -8.35 18.63 -16.73
N ASP A 280 -8.66 18.09 -17.91
CA ASP A 280 -8.77 18.85 -19.16
C ASP A 280 -7.52 19.67 -19.51
N CYS A 281 -6.36 19.21 -19.04
CA CYS A 281 -5.07 19.87 -19.23
C CYS A 281 -4.02 18.90 -19.77
N LYS A 282 -3.09 19.44 -20.56
CA LYS A 282 -1.88 18.74 -21.00
C LYS A 282 -0.70 19.17 -20.14
N ILE A 283 -0.08 18.21 -19.47
CA ILE A 283 1.19 18.42 -18.76
C ILE A 283 2.33 18.53 -19.78
N TRP A 284 3.21 19.51 -19.58
CA TRP A 284 4.42 19.70 -20.40
C TRP A 284 5.63 19.09 -19.73
N PHE A 285 5.86 19.45 -18.47
CA PHE A 285 6.92 18.89 -17.63
C PHE A 285 6.68 19.24 -16.16
N CYS A 286 7.29 18.44 -15.29
CA CYS A 286 7.37 18.66 -13.85
C CYS A 286 8.83 18.90 -13.45
N SER A 287 9.06 19.92 -12.63
CA SER A 287 10.34 20.31 -12.05
C SER A 287 10.24 20.30 -10.52
N ASP A 288 11.34 20.50 -9.79
CA ASP A 288 11.40 20.40 -8.33
C ASP A 288 10.17 20.93 -7.58
N GLU A 289 9.77 22.17 -7.87
CA GLU A 289 8.68 22.88 -7.19
C GLU A 289 7.52 23.26 -8.12
N HIS A 290 7.58 22.90 -9.41
CA HIS A 290 6.61 23.39 -10.39
C HIS A 290 6.20 22.37 -11.43
N THR A 291 4.91 22.39 -11.79
CA THR A 291 4.37 21.69 -12.96
C THR A 291 3.90 22.72 -13.97
N THR A 292 4.32 22.54 -15.23
CA THR A 292 3.88 23.38 -16.35
C THR A 292 2.82 22.64 -17.15
N PHE A 293 1.70 23.32 -17.43
CA PHE A 293 0.57 22.73 -18.16
C PHE A 293 -0.10 23.73 -19.10
N THR A 294 -0.91 23.21 -20.02
CA THR A 294 -1.75 24.00 -20.94
C THR A 294 -3.17 23.47 -20.93
N SER A 295 -4.16 24.34 -21.16
CA SER A 295 -5.57 23.95 -21.31
C SER A 295 -6.17 24.56 -22.57
N SER A 296 -6.98 23.77 -23.29
CA SER A 296 -7.85 24.23 -24.38
C SER A 296 -9.26 24.56 -23.91
N GLU A 297 -9.68 23.97 -22.79
CA GLU A 297 -11.07 24.03 -22.31
C GLU A 297 -11.36 25.28 -21.49
N ARG A 298 -10.39 25.76 -20.71
CA ARG A 298 -10.59 26.95 -19.88
C ARG A 298 -9.33 27.77 -19.62
N THR A 299 -9.56 29.00 -19.18
CA THR A 299 -8.51 29.88 -18.65
C THR A 299 -8.37 29.68 -17.15
N PHE A 300 -7.12 29.67 -16.68
CA PHE A 300 -6.79 29.65 -15.25
C PHE A 300 -6.23 31.03 -14.85
N HIS A 301 -6.48 31.43 -13.60
CA HIS A 301 -6.01 32.71 -13.06
C HIS A 301 -4.86 32.53 -12.07
N ILE A 302 -3.92 33.48 -12.02
CA ILE A 302 -2.90 33.50 -10.96
C ILE A 302 -3.60 33.58 -9.59
N GLY A 303 -3.19 32.74 -8.66
CA GLY A 303 -3.81 32.56 -7.35
C GLY A 303 -4.90 31.48 -7.30
N GLU A 304 -5.35 30.98 -8.45
CA GLU A 304 -6.36 29.92 -8.51
C GLU A 304 -5.83 28.59 -7.97
N ARG A 305 -6.68 27.86 -7.24
CA ARG A 305 -6.39 26.52 -6.73
C ARG A 305 -6.71 25.47 -7.77
N VAL A 306 -5.81 24.51 -7.94
CA VAL A 306 -5.95 23.43 -8.92
C VAL A 306 -5.58 22.10 -8.27
N HIS A 307 -6.37 21.07 -8.57
CA HIS A 307 -6.13 19.71 -8.12
C HIS A 307 -5.23 18.98 -9.11
N VAL A 308 -4.11 18.46 -8.63
CA VAL A 308 -3.16 17.65 -9.38
C VAL A 308 -3.28 16.21 -8.92
N ARG A 309 -3.59 15.27 -9.82
CA ARG A 309 -3.66 13.84 -9.49
C ARG A 309 -2.28 13.20 -9.64
N PRO A 310 -1.76 12.52 -8.60
CA PRO A 310 -0.48 11.83 -8.70
C PRO A 310 -0.57 10.58 -9.58
N ALA A 311 0.55 10.23 -10.21
CA ALA A 311 0.69 8.98 -10.97
C ALA A 311 0.93 7.75 -10.09
N HIS A 312 1.40 7.96 -8.85
CA HIS A 312 1.62 6.91 -7.88
C HIS A 312 1.34 7.42 -6.46
N VAL A 313 0.43 6.75 -5.73
CA VAL A 313 0.02 7.15 -4.37
C VAL A 313 1.18 7.06 -3.37
N ASP A 314 1.78 5.88 -3.20
CA ASP A 314 2.69 5.56 -2.10
C ASP A 314 3.91 6.53 -2.00
N PRO A 315 4.69 6.76 -3.07
CA PRO A 315 5.81 7.72 -3.04
C PRO A 315 5.36 9.19 -3.00
N THR A 316 4.12 9.49 -3.42
CA THR A 316 3.55 10.83 -3.23
C THR A 316 3.30 11.07 -1.74
N ILE A 317 2.62 10.14 -1.07
CA ILE A 317 2.31 10.23 0.37
C ILE A 317 3.57 10.42 1.22
N ALA A 318 4.67 9.74 0.90
CA ALA A 318 5.93 9.86 1.64
C ALA A 318 6.51 11.30 1.69
N ARG A 319 6.05 12.20 0.82
CA ARG A 319 6.52 13.59 0.71
C ARG A 319 5.71 14.58 1.56
N HIS A 320 4.58 14.15 2.11
CA HIS A 320 3.69 14.99 2.90
C HIS A 320 3.74 14.60 4.38
N GLU A 321 3.44 15.55 5.26
CA GLU A 321 3.39 15.32 6.71
C GLU A 321 1.99 14.97 7.19
N GLU A 322 0.97 15.33 6.40
CA GLU A 322 -0.43 15.16 6.74
C GLU A 322 -1.32 15.06 5.50
N LEU A 323 -2.51 14.49 5.71
CA LEU A 323 -3.62 14.46 4.78
C LEU A 323 -4.68 15.46 5.25
N TRP A 324 -5.10 16.33 4.35
CA TRP A 324 -6.23 17.23 4.57
C TRP A 324 -7.51 16.53 4.13
N ILE A 325 -8.41 16.23 5.05
CA ILE A 325 -9.65 15.51 4.74
C ILE A 325 -10.73 16.53 4.41
N VAL A 326 -11.30 16.41 3.22
CA VAL A 326 -12.23 17.41 2.67
C VAL A 326 -13.55 16.76 2.30
N ASP A 327 -14.65 17.43 2.63
CA ASP A 327 -15.99 17.11 2.14
C ASP A 327 -16.62 18.38 1.54
N ASN A 328 -17.07 18.29 0.30
CA ASN A 328 -17.69 19.41 -0.44
C ASN A 328 -16.91 20.74 -0.38
N GLY A 329 -15.57 20.67 -0.44
CA GLY A 329 -14.69 21.84 -0.41
C GLY A 329 -14.35 22.37 0.99
N GLU A 330 -14.93 21.81 2.05
CA GLU A 330 -14.58 22.15 3.43
C GLU A 330 -13.62 21.13 4.03
N VAL A 331 -12.54 21.62 4.65
CA VAL A 331 -11.66 20.79 5.48
C VAL A 331 -12.43 20.39 6.73
N ILE A 332 -12.62 19.08 6.90
CA ILE A 332 -13.32 18.48 8.04
C ILE A 332 -12.35 17.87 9.06
N ASP A 333 -11.14 17.49 8.62
CA ASP A 333 -10.11 16.92 9.51
C ASP A 333 -8.70 17.03 8.91
N ARG A 334 -7.68 16.73 9.72
CA ARG A 334 -6.28 16.61 9.33
C ARG A 334 -5.67 15.37 9.96
N TRP A 335 -5.16 14.47 9.13
CA TRP A 335 -4.58 13.21 9.61
C TRP A 335 -3.07 13.20 9.40
N PRO A 336 -2.27 12.97 10.46
CA PRO A 336 -0.83 12.91 10.30
C PRO A 336 -0.41 11.67 9.51
N ILE A 337 0.59 11.82 8.64
CA ILE A 337 1.27 10.69 7.98
C ILE A 337 2.41 10.25 8.92
N ASP A 338 1.99 9.68 10.06
CA ASP A 338 2.80 9.40 11.24
C ASP A 338 3.73 8.19 11.10
N LEU A 339 3.69 7.49 9.96
CA LEU A 339 4.53 6.34 9.62
C LEU A 339 5.44 6.59 8.39
N ARG A 340 5.63 7.85 7.97
CA ARG A 340 6.43 8.19 6.77
C ARG A 340 7.94 7.89 6.85
N HIS A 341 8.45 7.60 8.05
CA HIS A 341 9.87 7.32 8.30
C HIS A 341 10.16 5.81 8.41
N TRP A 342 11.41 5.46 8.75
CA TRP A 342 11.98 4.11 8.72
C TRP A 342 12.28 3.53 10.10
#